data_AF-A0A9X7BT43-F1
#
_entry.id   AF-A0A9X7BT43-F1
#
_cell.length_a   1.000
_cell.length_b   1.000
_cell.length_c   1.000
_cell.angle_alpha   90.00
_cell.angle_beta   90.00
_cell.angle_gamma   90.00
#
_symmetry.space_group_name_H-M   'P 1'
#
loop_
_entity.id
_entity.type
_entity.pdbx_description
1 polymer ?
#
loop_
_entity_poly.entity_id
_entity_poly.type
_entity_poly.pdbx_seq_one_letter_code
_entity_poly.pdbx_strand_id
1 'polypeptide(L)'
;MGMLERLLYEDLLTWENTTREYEDANVLLKVPNENSPSTLHAFNINVNELYTKVIHDFARARRNKDAIQRLIKTVLEDYYKGSNEQARKAAGIQLARAFPAPENFPVQTVNLFDLEDAFNGIFYSLEATVKSLQAKADAKITSNSLLNIEKNLVC
;
A
#
# COMPACT_ATOMS: atom_id res chain seq x y z
N MET A 1 -10.82 -15.07 -15.25
CA MET A 1 -9.62 -14.95 -14.42
C MET A 1 -10.03 -15.02 -12.95
N GLY A 2 -9.54 -16.01 -12.21
CA GLY A 2 -9.87 -16.19 -10.78
C GLY A 2 -9.22 -15.13 -9.87
N MET A 3 -9.70 -14.99 -8.63
CA MET A 3 -9.12 -14.06 -7.65
C MET A 3 -7.63 -14.36 -7.38
N LEU A 4 -7.31 -15.63 -7.12
CA LEU A 4 -5.93 -16.09 -6.90
C LEU A 4 -5.06 -15.87 -8.13
N GLU A 5 -5.57 -16.22 -9.30
CA GLU A 5 -4.87 -16.03 -10.58
C GLU A 5 -4.44 -14.58 -10.75
N ARG A 6 -5.35 -13.62 -10.58
CA ARG A 6 -5.04 -12.19 -10.63
C ARG A 6 -3.96 -11.76 -9.64
N LEU A 7 -3.97 -12.31 -8.41
CA LEU A 7 -2.96 -12.00 -7.40
C LEU A 7 -1.58 -12.56 -7.76
N LEU A 8 -1.54 -13.76 -8.35
CA LEU A 8 -0.29 -14.43 -8.73
C LEU A 8 0.37 -13.83 -9.98
N TYR A 9 -0.39 -13.16 -10.83
CA TYR A 9 0.13 -12.41 -11.98
C TYR A 9 0.56 -10.97 -11.66
N GLU A 10 0.42 -10.54 -10.41
CA GLU A 10 1.03 -9.29 -9.96
C GLU A 10 2.56 -9.47 -9.92
N ASP A 11 3.29 -8.57 -10.57
CA ASP A 11 4.75 -8.58 -10.52
C ASP A 11 5.24 -7.87 -9.25
N LEU A 12 5.68 -8.67 -8.27
CA LEU A 12 6.17 -8.17 -6.99
C LEU A 12 7.44 -7.32 -7.14
N LEU A 13 8.30 -7.59 -8.12
CA LEU A 13 9.50 -6.80 -8.36
C LEU A 13 9.12 -5.41 -8.89
N THR A 14 8.15 -5.34 -9.79
CA THR A 14 7.59 -4.07 -10.25
C THR A 14 6.98 -3.28 -9.09
N TRP A 15 6.26 -3.95 -8.18
CA TRP A 15 5.73 -3.31 -6.98
C TRP A 15 6.83 -2.74 -6.08
N GLU A 16 7.87 -3.52 -5.78
CA GLU A 16 9.00 -3.08 -4.95
C GLU A 16 9.71 -1.85 -5.52
N ASN A 17 9.91 -1.83 -6.84
CA ASN A 17 10.50 -0.68 -7.53
C ASN A 17 9.58 0.55 -7.45
N THR A 18 8.28 0.36 -7.72
CA THR A 18 7.28 1.44 -7.66
C THR A 18 7.20 2.04 -6.25
N THR A 19 7.16 1.20 -5.21
CA THR A 19 7.13 1.69 -3.82
C THR A 19 8.39 2.45 -3.47
N ARG A 20 9.56 1.97 -3.88
CA ARG A 20 10.84 2.65 -3.64
C ARG A 20 10.90 4.01 -4.35
N GLU A 21 10.47 4.08 -5.61
CA GLU A 21 10.41 5.34 -6.36
C GLU A 21 9.54 6.40 -5.67
N TYR A 22 8.39 5.99 -5.12
CA TYR A 22 7.52 6.89 -4.37
C TYR A 22 8.12 7.32 -3.04
N GLU A 23 8.78 6.43 -2.31
CA GLU A 23 9.48 6.75 -1.07
C GLU A 23 10.61 7.75 -1.33
N ASP A 24 11.46 7.51 -2.33
CA ASP A 24 12.56 8.39 -2.71
C ASP A 24 12.04 9.77 -3.14
N ALA A 25 11.00 9.82 -3.98
CA ALA A 25 10.38 11.07 -4.39
C ALA A 25 9.78 11.86 -3.21
N ASN A 26 9.14 11.16 -2.26
CA ASN A 26 8.58 11.76 -1.06
C ASN A 26 9.68 12.32 -0.12
N VAL A 27 10.81 11.63 0.00
CA VAL A 27 11.99 12.12 0.76
C VAL A 27 12.57 13.38 0.14
N LEU A 28 12.70 13.41 -1.19
CA LEU A 28 13.21 14.57 -1.93
C LEU A 28 12.28 15.78 -1.86
N LEU A 29 10.97 15.55 -1.79
CA LEU A 29 9.95 16.60 -1.71
C LEU A 29 9.94 17.27 -0.34
N LYS A 30 10.77 18.29 -0.15
CA LYS A 30 10.85 19.05 1.11
C LYS A 30 9.86 20.21 1.10
N VAL A 31 9.28 20.49 2.27
CA VAL A 31 8.50 21.72 2.48
C VAL A 31 9.46 22.91 2.30
N PRO A 32 9.15 23.88 1.43
CA PRO A 32 10.03 25.02 1.21
C PRO A 32 10.24 25.83 2.49
N ASN A 33 11.50 26.25 2.73
CA ASN A 33 11.82 27.18 3.81
C ASN A 33 11.40 28.61 3.47
N GLU A 34 11.43 28.97 2.18
CA GLU A 34 10.99 30.27 1.68
C GLU A 34 9.57 30.17 1.13
N ASN A 35 8.70 31.05 1.62
CA ASN A 35 7.28 31.06 1.30
C ASN A 35 6.91 32.20 0.35
N SER A 36 7.41 32.10 -0.88
CA SER A 36 6.99 32.94 -1.99
C SER A 36 5.81 32.30 -2.74
N PRO A 37 4.97 33.08 -3.46
CA PRO A 37 3.88 32.52 -4.26
C PRO A 37 4.34 31.46 -5.28
N SER A 38 5.51 31.65 -5.89
CA SER A 38 6.08 30.72 -6.86
C SER A 38 6.56 29.43 -6.22
N THR A 39 7.29 29.50 -5.09
CA THR A 39 7.77 28.31 -4.37
C THR A 39 6.62 27.47 -3.82
N LEU A 40 5.57 28.13 -3.32
CA LEU A 40 4.36 27.47 -2.85
C LEU A 40 3.57 26.81 -3.98
N HIS A 41 3.44 27.47 -5.13
CA HIS A 41 2.73 26.91 -6.28
C HIS A 41 3.44 25.66 -6.81
N ALA A 42 4.76 25.73 -7.00
CA ALA A 42 5.56 24.60 -7.45
C ALA A 42 5.48 23.42 -6.46
N PHE A 43 5.57 23.69 -5.15
CA PHE A 43 5.40 22.65 -4.14
C PHE A 43 4.02 21.99 -4.19
N ASN A 44 2.94 22.77 -4.34
CA ASN A 44 1.58 22.22 -4.41
C ASN A 44 1.40 21.31 -5.63
N ILE A 45 1.93 21.70 -6.79
CA ILE A 45 1.90 20.87 -8.00
C ILE A 45 2.62 19.56 -7.73
N ASN A 46 3.85 19.62 -7.25
CA ASN A 46 4.68 18.42 -7.02
C ASN A 46 4.07 17.47 -5.98
N VAL A 47 3.55 18.01 -4.85
CA VAL A 47 2.85 17.21 -3.84
C VAL A 47 1.60 16.57 -4.44
N ASN A 48 0.79 17.33 -5.17
CA ASN A 48 -0.46 16.82 -5.73
C ASN A 48 -0.22 15.76 -6.81
N GLU A 49 0.77 15.96 -7.67
CA GLU A 49 1.16 14.99 -8.70
C GLU A 49 1.65 13.68 -8.08
N LEU A 50 2.56 13.76 -7.12
CA LEU A 50 3.07 12.58 -6.43
C LEU A 50 1.95 11.88 -5.66
N TYR A 51 1.17 12.63 -4.88
CA TYR A 51 0.02 12.10 -4.14
C TYR A 51 -0.98 11.38 -5.04
N THR A 52 -1.31 11.94 -6.20
CA THR A 52 -2.25 11.35 -7.16
C THR A 52 -1.73 10.01 -7.71
N LYS A 53 -0.42 9.90 -7.96
CA LYS A 53 0.20 8.64 -8.39
C LYS A 53 0.16 7.60 -7.26
N VAL A 54 0.63 7.97 -6.08
CA VAL A 54 0.69 7.05 -4.93
C VAL A 54 -0.71 6.56 -4.53
N ILE A 55 -1.72 7.45 -4.50
CA ILE A 55 -3.07 7.07 -4.08
C ILE A 55 -3.73 6.07 -5.04
N HIS A 56 -3.46 6.18 -6.34
CA HIS A 56 -3.96 5.25 -7.33
C HIS A 56 -3.42 3.84 -7.08
N ASP A 57 -2.10 3.72 -6.89
CA ASP A 57 -1.47 2.43 -6.64
C ASP A 57 -1.77 1.90 -5.24
N PHE A 58 -1.93 2.77 -4.24
CA PHE A 58 -2.41 2.41 -2.92
C PHE A 58 -3.80 1.77 -2.97
N ALA A 59 -4.72 2.30 -3.77
CA ALA A 59 -6.05 1.71 -3.94
C ALA A 59 -5.97 0.30 -4.55
N ARG A 60 -5.08 0.08 -5.51
CA ARG A 60 -4.81 -1.24 -6.10
C ARG A 60 -4.18 -2.20 -5.07
N ALA A 61 -3.18 -1.75 -4.32
CA ALA A 61 -2.54 -2.54 -3.27
C ALA A 61 -3.55 -2.94 -2.17
N ARG A 62 -4.41 -2.00 -1.73
CA ARG A 62 -5.50 -2.26 -0.79
C ARG A 62 -6.43 -3.35 -1.30
N ARG A 63 -6.85 -3.27 -2.56
CA ARG A 63 -7.68 -4.31 -3.19
C ARG A 63 -6.99 -5.68 -3.18
N ASN A 64 -5.68 -5.73 -3.41
CA ASN A 64 -4.91 -6.98 -3.40
C ASN A 64 -4.82 -7.58 -2.00
N LYS A 65 -4.47 -6.75 -1.01
CA LYS A 65 -4.50 -7.11 0.41
C LYS A 65 -5.86 -7.64 0.85
N ASP A 66 -6.94 -6.93 0.55
CA ASP A 66 -8.29 -7.35 0.95
C ASP A 66 -8.75 -8.63 0.21
N ALA A 67 -8.23 -8.88 -1.01
CA ALA A 67 -8.51 -10.11 -1.74
C ALA A 67 -7.79 -11.31 -1.13
N ILE A 68 -6.49 -11.21 -0.84
CA ILE A 68 -5.74 -12.33 -0.23
C ILE A 68 -6.25 -12.65 1.18
N GLN A 69 -6.59 -11.63 1.97
CA GLN A 69 -7.17 -11.83 3.31
C GLN A 69 -8.52 -12.56 3.27
N ARG A 70 -9.38 -12.22 2.29
CA ARG A 70 -10.63 -12.95 2.08
C ARG A 70 -10.39 -14.38 1.64
N LEU A 71 -9.45 -14.61 0.72
CA LEU A 71 -9.12 -15.96 0.27
C LEU A 71 -8.62 -16.82 1.43
N ILE A 72 -7.66 -16.34 2.21
CA ILE A 72 -7.14 -17.05 3.39
C ILE A 72 -8.27 -17.34 4.37
N LYS A 73 -9.10 -16.35 4.68
CA LYS A 73 -10.25 -16.54 5.58
C LYS A 73 -11.17 -17.65 5.08
N THR A 74 -11.55 -17.62 3.82
CA THR A 74 -12.39 -18.67 3.19
C THR A 74 -11.71 -20.04 3.29
N VAL A 75 -10.42 -20.15 3.01
CA VAL A 75 -9.68 -21.42 3.11
C VAL A 75 -9.63 -21.96 4.55
N LEU A 76 -9.41 -21.09 5.52
CA LEU A 76 -9.37 -21.46 6.94
C LEU A 76 -10.75 -21.85 7.48
N GLU A 77 -11.82 -21.21 6.99
CA GLU A 77 -13.19 -21.47 7.41
C GLU A 77 -13.80 -22.69 6.69
N ASP A 78 -13.56 -22.88 5.40
CA ASP A 78 -14.18 -23.94 4.60
C ASP A 78 -13.59 -25.34 4.90
N TYR A 79 -12.36 -25.41 5.39
CA TYR A 79 -11.68 -26.70 5.61
C TYR A 79 -12.04 -27.34 6.97
N TYR A 80 -13.25 -27.88 7.05
CA TYR A 80 -13.76 -28.59 8.24
C TYR A 80 -13.30 -30.06 8.35
N LYS A 81 -12.21 -30.49 7.71
CA LYS A 81 -11.73 -31.88 7.84
C LYS A 81 -10.85 -32.04 9.07
N GLY A 82 -11.34 -32.76 10.08
CA GLY A 82 -10.60 -33.08 11.30
C GLY A 82 -11.51 -33.64 12.39
N SER A 83 -10.96 -34.49 13.26
CA SER A 83 -11.70 -35.14 14.35
C SER A 83 -12.10 -34.18 15.48
N ASN A 84 -11.46 -33.01 15.57
CA ASN A 84 -11.76 -31.97 16.54
C ASN A 84 -11.44 -30.57 15.96
N GLU A 85 -11.79 -29.50 16.69
CA GLU A 85 -11.57 -28.12 16.24
C GLU A 85 -10.10 -27.77 15.97
N GLN A 86 -9.17 -28.26 16.79
CA GLN A 86 -7.74 -28.01 16.61
C GLN A 86 -7.21 -28.66 15.33
N ALA A 87 -7.63 -29.89 15.05
CA ALA A 87 -7.26 -30.61 13.84
C ALA A 87 -7.79 -29.92 12.58
N ARG A 88 -9.02 -29.38 12.62
CA ARG A 88 -9.60 -28.60 11.51
C ARG A 88 -8.82 -27.32 11.25
N LYS A 89 -8.48 -26.58 12.30
CA LYS A 89 -7.62 -25.38 12.20
C LYS A 89 -6.25 -25.71 11.60
N ALA A 90 -5.61 -26.79 12.07
CA ALA A 90 -4.31 -27.23 11.55
C ALA A 90 -4.39 -27.63 10.07
N ALA A 91 -5.44 -28.34 9.66
CA ALA A 91 -5.65 -28.74 8.27
C ALA A 91 -5.88 -27.53 7.34
N GLY A 92 -6.67 -26.54 7.77
CA GLY A 92 -6.84 -25.28 7.04
C GLY A 92 -5.52 -24.53 6.87
N ILE A 93 -4.69 -24.46 7.91
CA ILE A 93 -3.35 -23.83 7.83
C ILE A 93 -2.45 -24.60 6.86
N GLN A 94 -2.44 -25.93 6.90
CA GLN A 94 -1.64 -26.74 5.98
C GLN A 94 -2.09 -26.54 4.53
N LEU A 95 -3.39 -26.47 4.28
CA LEU A 95 -3.94 -26.18 2.96
C LEU A 95 -3.54 -24.78 2.49
N ALA A 96 -3.64 -23.76 3.34
CA ALA A 96 -3.25 -22.40 2.98
C ALA A 96 -1.74 -22.27 2.66
N ARG A 97 -0.88 -23.09 3.28
CA ARG A 97 0.56 -23.15 2.99
C ARG A 97 0.90 -23.82 1.66
N ALA A 98 0.04 -24.71 1.17
CA ALA A 98 0.23 -25.46 -0.07
C ALA A 98 -1.04 -25.40 -0.94
N PHE A 99 -1.55 -24.19 -1.13
CA PHE A 99 -2.82 -23.99 -1.82
C PHE A 99 -2.64 -24.25 -3.31
N PRO A 100 -3.56 -24.98 -3.98
CA PRO A 100 -3.41 -25.32 -5.39
C PRO A 100 -3.35 -24.07 -6.26
N ALA A 101 -2.32 -23.97 -7.10
CA ALA A 101 -2.18 -22.90 -8.06
C ALA A 101 -3.08 -23.11 -9.29
N PRO A 102 -3.39 -22.06 -10.07
CA PRO A 102 -4.07 -22.20 -11.36
C PRO A 102 -3.27 -23.08 -12.34
N GLU A 103 -3.96 -23.78 -13.25
CA GLU A 103 -3.36 -24.77 -14.16
C GLU A 103 -2.16 -24.26 -14.98
N ASN A 104 -2.16 -22.98 -15.33
CA ASN A 104 -1.11 -22.35 -16.15
C ASN A 104 0.00 -21.67 -15.33
N PHE A 105 0.02 -21.84 -14.00
CA PHE A 105 1.03 -21.20 -13.15
C PHE A 105 2.31 -22.06 -13.07
N PRO A 106 3.52 -21.46 -13.00
CA PRO A 106 4.79 -22.23 -13.04
C PRO A 106 4.97 -23.23 -11.91
N VAL A 107 4.27 -23.07 -10.80
CA VAL A 107 4.32 -23.94 -9.62
C VAL A 107 2.95 -24.54 -9.34
N GLN A 108 2.91 -25.78 -8.83
CA GLN A 108 1.66 -26.50 -8.57
C GLN A 108 0.92 -25.98 -7.34
N THR A 109 1.65 -25.44 -6.37
CA THR A 109 1.10 -24.91 -5.12
C THR A 109 1.75 -23.58 -4.76
N VAL A 110 1.02 -22.78 -4.00
CA VAL A 110 1.46 -21.48 -3.48
C VAL A 110 1.18 -21.38 -1.99
N ASN A 111 2.06 -20.69 -1.27
CA ASN A 111 1.83 -20.35 0.12
C ASN A 111 1.06 -19.02 0.18
N LEU A 112 -0.20 -19.09 0.63
CA LEU A 112 -1.05 -17.90 0.71
C LEU A 112 -0.56 -16.91 1.77
N PHE A 113 0.11 -17.37 2.82
CA PHE A 113 0.64 -16.49 3.87
C PHE A 113 1.84 -15.66 3.37
N ASP A 114 2.72 -16.25 2.57
CA ASP A 114 3.84 -15.52 1.97
C ASP A 114 3.32 -14.46 0.98
N LEU A 115 2.28 -14.82 0.22
CA LEU A 115 1.62 -13.89 -0.68
C LEU A 115 0.89 -12.76 0.08
N GLU A 116 0.28 -13.07 1.23
CA GLU A 116 -0.31 -12.07 2.11
C GLU A 116 0.75 -11.11 2.67
N ASP A 117 1.88 -11.63 3.14
CA ASP A 117 2.97 -10.82 3.67
C ASP A 117 3.51 -9.84 2.61
N ALA A 118 3.72 -10.31 1.38
CA ALA A 118 4.14 -9.47 0.26
C ALA A 118 3.15 -8.32 -0.01
N PHE A 119 1.85 -8.60 -0.12
CA PHE A 119 0.84 -7.55 -0.35
C PHE A 119 0.64 -6.63 0.85
N ASN A 120 0.80 -7.13 2.07
CA ASN A 120 0.80 -6.30 3.28
C ASN A 120 1.98 -5.33 3.26
N GLY A 121 3.19 -5.80 2.94
CA GLY A 121 4.38 -4.96 2.81
C GLY A 121 4.17 -3.81 1.83
N ILE A 122 3.69 -4.12 0.62
CA ILE A 122 3.36 -3.12 -0.41
C ILE A 122 2.31 -2.13 0.11
N PHE A 123 1.22 -2.63 0.70
CA PHE A 123 0.14 -1.80 1.23
C PHE A 123 0.65 -0.81 2.29
N TYR A 124 1.42 -1.29 3.27
CA TYR A 124 1.90 -0.44 4.37
C TYR A 124 2.96 0.56 3.92
N SER A 125 3.83 0.21 2.97
CA SER A 125 4.78 1.16 2.37
C SER A 125 4.05 2.31 1.65
N LEU A 126 3.06 1.99 0.82
CA LEU A 126 2.24 3.01 0.15
C LEU A 126 1.42 3.83 1.14
N GLU A 127 0.85 3.20 2.17
CA GLU A 127 0.10 3.90 3.22
C GLU A 127 0.98 4.93 3.96
N ALA A 128 2.21 4.54 4.31
CA ALA A 128 3.17 5.43 4.96
C ALA A 128 3.52 6.62 4.06
N THR A 129 3.71 6.38 2.76
CA THR A 129 3.99 7.44 1.78
C THR A 129 2.81 8.40 1.64
N VAL A 130 1.58 7.88 1.52
CA VAL A 130 0.35 8.70 1.49
C VAL A 130 0.23 9.59 2.73
N LYS A 131 0.40 9.00 3.93
CA LYS A 131 0.35 9.73 5.20
C LYS A 131 1.43 10.82 5.28
N SER A 132 2.63 10.53 4.81
CA SER A 132 3.74 11.49 4.78
C SER A 132 3.45 12.67 3.84
N LEU A 133 2.90 12.41 2.64
CA LEU A 133 2.51 13.45 1.69
C LEU A 133 1.38 14.33 2.24
N GLN A 134 0.40 13.74 2.92
CA GLN A 134 -0.66 14.49 3.62
C GLN A 134 -0.06 15.39 4.72
N ALA A 135 0.84 14.86 5.55
CA ALA A 135 1.51 15.65 6.57
C ALA A 135 2.31 16.82 5.99
N LYS A 136 2.97 16.63 4.82
CA LYS A 136 3.67 17.71 4.11
C LYS A 136 2.71 18.77 3.56
N ALA A 137 1.54 18.36 3.07
CA ALA A 137 0.49 19.29 2.63
C ALA A 137 -0.05 20.11 3.82
N ASP A 138 -0.28 19.47 4.97
CA ASP A 138 -0.78 20.12 6.19
C ASP A 138 0.23 21.10 6.79
N ALA A 139 1.51 20.70 6.91
CA ALA A 139 2.58 21.55 7.42
C ALA A 139 2.70 22.88 6.64
N LYS A 140 2.40 22.84 5.33
CA LYS A 140 2.34 24.03 4.49
C LYS A 140 1.15 24.92 4.83
N ILE A 141 -0.02 24.39 5.13
CA ILE A 141 -1.19 25.17 5.56
C ILE A 141 -0.85 25.96 6.83
N THR A 142 -0.20 25.30 7.79
CA THR A 142 0.30 25.93 9.01
C THR A 142 1.31 27.03 8.70
N SER A 143 2.32 26.75 7.86
CA SER A 143 3.36 27.72 7.49
C SER A 143 2.78 28.97 6.80
N ASN A 144 1.82 28.78 5.89
CA ASN A 144 1.12 29.89 5.24
C ASN A 144 0.30 30.73 6.23
N SER A 145 -0.35 30.07 7.18
CA SER A 145 -1.18 30.76 8.19
C SER A 145 -0.32 31.61 9.11
N LEU A 146 0.84 31.09 9.55
CA LEU A 146 1.81 31.83 10.36
C LEU A 146 2.31 33.09 9.65
N LEU A 147 2.65 32.99 8.35
CA LEU A 147 3.13 34.15 7.60
C LEU A 147 2.09 35.24 7.38
N ASN A 148 0.83 34.87 7.20
CA ASN A 148 -0.25 35.86 7.11
C ASN A 148 -0.39 36.62 8.44
N ILE A 149 -0.24 35.92 9.58
CA ILE A 149 -0.24 36.54 10.90
C ILE A 149 0.99 37.44 11.06
N GLU A 150 2.20 36.98 10.72
CA GLU A 150 3.43 37.77 10.79
C GLU A 150 3.36 39.03 9.93
N LYS A 151 2.86 38.93 8.69
CA LYS A 151 2.65 40.11 7.83
C LYS A 151 1.66 41.10 8.44
N ASN A 152 0.59 40.61 9.07
CA ASN A 152 -0.40 41.45 9.74
C ASN A 152 0.11 42.07 11.05
N LEU A 153 1.20 41.55 11.63
CA LEU A 153 1.82 42.08 12.86
C LEU A 153 2.94 43.10 12.58
N VAL A 154 3.55 43.02 11.39
CA VAL A 154 4.65 43.92 10.96
C VAL A 154 4.12 45.12 10.15
N CYS A 155 2.86 45.08 9.71
CA CYS A 155 2.10 46.23 9.19
C CYS A 155 1.27 46.90 10.28
#